data_AF-A0A1W0AA42-F1
#
_entry.id   AF-A0A1W0AA42-F1
#
_cell.length_a   1.000
_cell.length_b   1.000
_cell.length_c   1.000
_cell.angle_alpha   90.00
_cell.angle_beta   90.00
_cell.angle_gamma   90.00
#
_symmetry.space_group_name_H-M   'P 1'
#
loop_
_entity.id
_entity.type
_entity.pdbx_description
1 polymer ?
#
loop_
_entity_poly.entity_id
_entity_poly.type
_entity_poly.pdbx_seq_one_letter_code
_entity_poly.pdbx_strand_id
1 'polypeptide(L)'
;MTESCKGIPHPPFSLIQYDEPILVEANPHIDYPSSPLPSDTSSAINTTAETVISPEILRAMLPPREWKEFSGTWRQNVSCIPTSRTDVVALQEKLDASINNEQAKKSGVCANRERLHAQVFDEIIRQVTLACPERGLLLLRIRDEIRMTIEAYQALYNTSLSFGIRKTVMAEEGMQQIEDKLASLKKENKELRETLLQWTHYYKVLENRYATEQKNRTMQENNVVTLLQDQLHHFKTFGELNDLQ
;
A
#
# COMPACT_ATOMS: atom_id res chain seq x y z
N MET A 1 1.98 34.52 37.51
CA MET A 1 2.83 35.39 36.66
C MET A 1 2.50 35.00 35.23
N THR A 2 1.61 35.76 34.60
CA THR A 2 1.13 35.55 33.23
C THR A 2 2.25 35.94 32.28
N GLU A 3 2.89 34.95 31.65
CA GLU A 3 3.77 35.23 30.52
C GLU A 3 2.91 35.87 29.42
N SER A 4 3.08 37.18 29.24
CA SER A 4 2.51 37.89 28.11
C SER A 4 3.10 37.27 26.85
N CYS A 5 2.30 36.48 26.12
CA CYS A 5 2.69 35.93 24.83
C CYS A 5 2.96 37.11 23.89
N LYS A 6 4.23 37.51 23.74
CA LYS A 6 4.63 38.52 22.78
C LYS A 6 4.26 38.02 21.39
N GLY A 7 3.65 38.86 20.56
CA GLY A 7 3.32 38.54 19.16
C GLY A 7 4.56 38.46 18.25
N ILE A 8 5.57 37.67 18.61
CA ILE A 8 6.76 37.44 17.80
C ILE A 8 6.38 36.44 16.70
N PRO A 9 6.60 36.77 15.41
CA PRO A 9 6.31 35.87 14.31
C PRO A 9 7.33 34.72 14.25
N HIS A 10 6.85 33.50 14.05
CA HIS A 10 7.63 32.30 13.85
C HIS A 10 7.46 31.78 12.40
N PRO A 11 8.17 32.37 11.43
CA PRO A 11 8.05 31.96 10.03
C PRO A 11 8.42 30.49 9.88
N PRO A 12 7.66 29.70 9.09
CA PRO A 12 7.99 28.29 8.98
C PRO A 12 9.26 28.11 8.13
N PHE A 13 9.89 26.94 8.18
CA PHE A 13 11.16 26.72 7.47
C PHE A 13 11.04 26.98 5.96
N SER A 14 12.05 27.61 5.36
CA SER A 14 12.22 27.74 3.91
C SER A 14 13.68 27.97 3.53
N LEU A 15 14.07 27.48 2.35
CA LEU A 15 15.36 27.78 1.71
C LEU A 15 15.31 29.04 0.84
N ILE A 16 14.12 29.58 0.57
CA ILE A 16 13.92 30.81 -0.19
C ILE A 16 14.15 32.02 0.72
N GLN A 17 14.75 33.08 0.20
CA GLN A 17 14.94 34.32 0.93
C GLN A 17 13.66 35.17 0.93
N TYR A 18 13.13 35.44 2.12
CA TYR A 18 11.95 36.29 2.34
C TYR A 18 12.31 37.59 3.06
N ASP A 19 11.47 38.60 2.88
CA ASP A 19 11.52 39.85 3.64
C ASP A 19 10.92 39.65 5.05
N GLU A 20 10.97 40.71 5.87
CA GLU A 20 10.39 40.71 7.21
C GLU A 20 8.88 40.39 7.18
N PRO A 21 8.39 39.63 8.18
CA PRO A 21 6.98 39.25 8.26
C PRO A 21 6.07 40.46 8.49
N ILE A 22 5.01 40.54 7.69
CA ILE A 22 3.98 41.57 7.78
C ILE A 22 2.73 40.96 8.40
N LEU A 23 2.19 41.60 9.44
CA LEU A 23 0.94 41.19 10.08
C LEU A 23 -0.24 41.61 9.19
N VAL A 24 -1.02 40.64 8.72
CA VAL A 24 -2.20 40.89 7.87
C VAL A 24 -3.46 40.99 8.73
N GLU A 25 -3.62 40.08 9.68
CA GLU A 25 -4.76 40.07 10.60
C GLU A 25 -4.26 39.93 12.04
N ALA A 26 -4.50 40.95 12.85
CA ALA A 26 -4.17 40.95 14.26
C ALA A 26 -5.24 40.19 15.06
N ASN A 27 -4.79 39.32 15.97
CA ASN A 27 -5.60 38.77 17.04
C ASN A 27 -5.82 39.84 18.12
N PRO A 28 -7.07 40.21 18.44
CA PRO A 28 -7.39 41.30 19.37
C PRO A 28 -6.96 41.06 20.82
N HIS A 29 -6.53 39.84 21.17
CA HIS A 29 -6.16 39.46 22.54
C HIS A 29 -4.65 39.49 22.82
N ILE A 30 -3.82 39.98 21.89
CA ILE A 30 -2.36 39.92 21.99
C ILE A 30 -1.77 41.31 21.79
N ASP A 31 -0.82 41.66 22.67
CA ASP A 31 -0.03 42.87 22.53
C ASP A 31 1.10 42.65 21.53
N TYR A 32 1.03 43.37 20.42
CA TYR A 32 2.08 43.39 19.43
C TYR A 32 3.18 44.34 19.87
N PRO A 33 4.47 43.92 19.84
CA PRO A 33 5.54 44.90 19.84
C PRO A 33 5.31 45.82 18.63
N SER A 34 5.33 47.13 18.84
CA SER A 34 5.10 48.13 17.79
C SER A 34 6.05 47.89 16.61
N SER A 35 5.60 47.15 15.60
CA SER A 35 6.24 47.09 14.28
C SER A 35 5.56 48.11 13.37
N PRO A 36 6.31 48.73 12.46
CA PRO A 36 5.91 49.95 11.80
C PRO A 36 4.62 49.72 11.01
N LEU A 37 3.66 50.64 11.19
CA LEU A 37 2.56 50.83 10.25
C LEU A 37 3.13 50.82 8.81
N PRO A 38 2.32 50.41 7.81
CA PRO A 38 2.69 50.64 6.42
C PRO A 38 2.76 52.16 6.23
N SER A 39 3.96 52.72 6.34
CA SER A 39 4.20 54.06 5.86
C SER A 39 4.01 54.00 4.35
N ASP A 40 3.06 54.80 3.88
CA ASP A 40 3.03 55.27 2.49
C ASP A 40 4.31 56.06 2.23
N THR A 41 5.45 55.38 2.14
CA THR A 41 6.77 55.95 1.88
C THR A 41 6.95 56.06 0.38
N SER A 42 6.25 57.02 -0.19
CA SER A 42 6.92 57.90 -1.14
C SER A 42 7.98 58.68 -0.34
N SER A 43 9.19 58.79 -0.88
CA SER A 43 10.37 59.48 -0.32
C SER A 43 11.27 58.68 0.65
N ALA A 44 12.32 58.06 0.10
CA ALA A 44 13.72 58.28 0.44
C ALA A 44 14.58 57.21 -0.25
N ILE A 45 14.85 57.41 -1.54
CA ILE A 45 15.81 56.61 -2.30
C ILE A 45 17.20 57.05 -1.85
N ASN A 46 17.82 56.25 -0.99
CA ASN A 46 19.27 56.31 -0.79
C ASN A 46 19.92 55.46 -1.89
N THR A 47 20.57 56.17 -2.81
CA THR A 47 21.28 55.68 -3.97
C THR A 47 22.41 54.71 -3.60
N THR A 48 22.16 53.41 -3.79
CA THR A 48 23.17 52.43 -4.23
C THR A 48 22.45 51.23 -4.85
N ALA A 49 22.65 51.04 -6.17
CA ALA A 49 22.10 49.99 -7.05
C ALA A 49 20.59 50.07 -7.34
N GLU A 50 20.26 50.75 -8.45
CA GLU A 50 18.97 50.62 -9.12
C GLU A 50 18.67 49.14 -9.39
N THR A 51 17.74 48.55 -8.66
CA THR A 51 17.12 47.29 -9.06
C THR A 51 16.21 47.59 -10.24
N VAL A 52 16.60 47.14 -11.43
CA VAL A 52 15.91 47.40 -12.72
C VAL A 52 14.51 46.74 -12.77
N ILE A 53 14.10 46.01 -11.74
CA ILE A 53 12.93 45.12 -11.77
C ILE A 53 11.91 45.57 -10.74
N SER A 54 10.68 45.81 -11.21
CA SER A 54 9.55 46.13 -10.36
C SER A 54 9.25 44.95 -9.41
N PRO A 55 9.07 45.20 -8.10
CA PRO A 55 8.77 44.16 -7.12
C PRO A 55 7.50 43.36 -7.43
N GLU A 56 6.61 43.93 -8.25
CA GLU A 56 5.40 43.27 -8.77
C GLU A 56 5.71 42.05 -9.64
N ILE A 57 6.78 42.11 -10.45
CA ILE A 57 7.18 40.98 -11.30
C ILE A 57 7.57 39.79 -10.43
N LEU A 58 8.37 40.03 -9.40
CA LEU A 58 8.82 38.96 -8.51
C LEU A 58 7.64 38.34 -7.74
N ARG A 59 6.71 39.17 -7.26
CA ARG A 59 5.47 38.73 -6.59
C ARG A 59 4.53 37.94 -7.52
N ALA A 60 4.53 38.25 -8.81
CA ALA A 60 3.76 37.51 -9.80
C ALA A 60 4.40 36.14 -10.12
N MET A 61 5.73 36.04 -10.13
CA MET A 61 6.45 34.78 -10.40
C MET A 61 6.44 33.83 -9.20
N LEU A 62 6.61 34.36 -7.99
CA LEU A 62 6.73 33.58 -6.76
C LEU A 62 5.69 34.11 -5.76
N PRO A 63 4.67 33.31 -5.41
CA PRO A 63 3.61 33.76 -4.53
C PRO A 63 4.14 34.05 -3.13
N PRO A 64 3.57 35.04 -2.42
CA PRO A 64 3.91 35.29 -1.03
C PRO A 64 3.48 34.11 -0.17
N ARG A 65 4.18 33.93 0.94
CA ARG A 65 3.83 32.91 1.93
C ARG A 65 2.95 33.52 3.00
N GLU A 66 1.91 32.78 3.38
CA GLU A 66 1.05 33.13 4.50
C GLU A 66 1.02 32.00 5.52
N TRP A 67 0.99 32.35 6.80
CA TRP A 67 0.81 31.39 7.87
C TRP A 67 0.01 32.01 9.02
N LYS A 68 -0.64 31.14 9.78
CA LYS A 68 -1.47 31.51 10.92
C LYS A 68 -0.80 31.09 12.21
N GLU A 69 -0.72 32.01 13.14
CA GLU A 69 -0.25 31.80 14.50
C GLU A 69 -1.31 32.27 15.50
N PHE A 70 -1.09 31.97 16.78
CA PHE A 70 -1.90 32.55 17.86
C PHE A 70 -1.86 34.08 17.80
N SER A 71 -0.71 34.65 17.42
CA SER A 71 -0.48 36.07 17.17
C SER A 71 -1.23 36.64 15.96
N GLY A 72 -1.92 35.84 15.15
CA GLY A 72 -2.65 36.33 13.97
C GLY A 72 -2.14 35.76 12.65
N THR A 73 -2.63 36.31 11.54
CA THR A 73 -2.23 35.89 10.18
C THR A 73 -1.07 36.75 9.70
N TRP A 74 0.05 36.12 9.37
CA TRP A 74 1.27 36.75 8.88
C TRP A 74 1.51 36.43 7.41
N ARG A 75 2.12 37.38 6.70
CA ARG A 75 2.51 37.26 5.29
C ARG A 75 3.96 37.66 5.10
N GLN A 76 4.70 36.90 4.30
CA GLN A 76 6.03 37.25 3.84
C GLN A 76 6.09 37.29 2.32
N ASN A 77 6.68 38.37 1.82
CA ASN A 77 7.01 38.51 0.41
C ASN A 77 8.43 37.99 0.15
N VAL A 78 8.63 37.52 -1.07
CA VAL A 78 9.93 37.07 -1.54
C VAL A 78 10.87 38.28 -1.65
N SER A 79 12.09 38.13 -1.14
CA SER A 79 13.02 39.26 -1.03
C SER A 79 13.53 39.73 -2.39
N CYS A 80 13.55 41.05 -2.57
CA CYS A 80 14.09 41.70 -3.77
C CYS A 80 15.61 41.95 -3.71
N ILE A 81 16.27 41.50 -2.63
CA ILE A 81 17.71 41.71 -2.43
C ILE A 81 18.49 40.80 -3.40
N PRO A 82 19.38 41.37 -4.25
CA PRO A 82 20.18 40.59 -5.17
C PRO A 82 21.19 39.70 -4.42
N THR A 83 21.52 38.56 -5.01
CA THR A 83 22.32 37.52 -4.36
C THR A 83 23.78 37.59 -4.78
N SER A 84 24.69 37.43 -3.82
CA SER A 84 26.12 37.37 -4.05
C SER A 84 26.63 35.92 -4.14
N ARG A 85 27.88 35.73 -4.58
CA ARG A 85 28.49 34.39 -4.66
C ARG A 85 28.54 33.69 -3.30
N THR A 86 28.78 34.42 -2.23
CA THR A 86 28.82 33.88 -0.86
C THR A 86 27.46 33.37 -0.42
N ASP A 87 26.38 34.05 -0.82
CA ASP A 87 25.01 33.64 -0.48
C ASP A 87 24.62 32.34 -1.19
N VAL A 88 25.09 32.13 -2.43
CA VAL A 88 24.87 30.87 -3.17
C VAL A 88 25.58 29.70 -2.48
N VAL A 89 26.80 29.92 -1.98
CA VAL A 89 27.52 28.89 -1.19
C VAL A 89 26.77 28.59 0.11
N ALA A 90 26.30 29.62 0.82
CA ALA A 90 25.52 29.44 2.03
C ALA A 90 24.18 28.72 1.76
N LEU A 91 23.53 28.95 0.62
CA LEU A 91 22.33 28.22 0.22
C LEU A 91 22.62 26.74 -0.02
N GLN A 92 23.74 26.42 -0.68
CA GLN A 92 24.17 25.04 -0.88
C GLN A 92 24.43 24.33 0.45
N GLU A 93 25.18 24.97 1.35
CA GLU A 93 25.45 24.41 2.68
C GLU A 93 24.16 24.21 3.49
N LYS A 94 23.21 25.14 3.42
CA LYS A 94 21.88 25.00 4.05
C LYS A 94 21.08 23.84 3.45
N LEU A 95 21.12 23.64 2.14
CA LEU A 95 20.47 22.50 1.48
C LEU A 95 21.09 21.19 1.97
N ASP A 96 22.42 21.08 1.96
CA ASP A 96 23.14 19.88 2.37
C ASP A 96 22.86 19.55 3.85
N ALA A 97 22.88 20.56 4.72
CA ALA A 97 22.50 20.42 6.12
C ALA A 97 21.04 19.94 6.27
N SER A 98 20.10 20.51 5.49
CA SER A 98 18.69 20.13 5.53
C SER A 98 18.46 18.70 5.04
N ILE A 99 19.14 18.28 3.97
CA ILE A 99 19.09 16.90 3.46
C ILE A 99 19.58 15.91 4.51
N ASN A 100 20.67 16.25 5.22
CA ASN A 100 21.22 15.42 6.29
C ASN A 100 20.30 15.38 7.52
N ASN A 101 19.79 16.53 7.96
CA ASN A 101 18.89 16.65 9.11
C ASN A 101 17.58 15.90 8.91
N GLU A 102 16.99 16.00 7.70
CA GLU A 102 15.75 15.32 7.35
C GLU A 102 15.95 13.87 6.87
N GLN A 103 17.20 13.38 6.91
CA GLN A 103 17.61 12.02 6.52
C GLN A 103 17.05 11.61 5.15
N ALA A 104 17.12 12.53 4.18
CA ALA A 104 16.55 12.28 2.87
C ALA A 104 17.32 11.17 2.12
N LYS A 105 16.60 10.30 1.40
CA LYS A 105 17.23 9.17 0.69
C LYS A 105 18.14 9.68 -0.43
N LYS A 106 19.32 9.08 -0.57
CA LYS A 106 20.29 9.41 -1.65
C LYS A 106 19.87 8.83 -3.02
N SER A 107 19.11 7.75 -3.04
CA SER A 107 18.61 7.11 -4.27
C SER A 107 17.13 6.74 -4.15
N GLY A 108 16.45 6.64 -5.30
CA GLY A 108 15.00 6.40 -5.38
C GLY A 108 14.16 7.65 -5.13
N VAL A 109 12.83 7.47 -5.07
CA VAL A 109 11.85 8.54 -4.82
C VAL A 109 11.85 8.91 -3.33
N CYS A 110 11.94 10.21 -3.02
CA CYS A 110 11.96 10.73 -1.65
C CYS A 110 11.30 12.10 -1.58
N ALA A 111 10.17 12.18 -0.84
CA ALA A 111 9.39 13.41 -0.70
C ALA A 111 10.16 14.55 -0.04
N ASN A 112 10.97 14.27 1.00
CA ASN A 112 11.79 15.30 1.66
C ASN A 112 12.80 15.91 0.68
N ARG A 113 13.49 15.06 -0.08
CA ARG A 113 14.46 15.51 -1.09
C ARG A 113 13.79 16.32 -2.20
N GLU A 114 12.66 15.83 -2.72
CA GLU A 114 11.87 16.53 -3.73
C GLU A 114 11.42 17.91 -3.24
N ARG A 115 10.89 18.01 -2.01
CA ARG A 115 10.47 19.27 -1.39
C ARG A 115 11.64 20.24 -1.23
N LEU A 116 12.80 19.78 -0.73
CA LEU A 116 13.97 20.63 -0.52
C LEU A 116 14.52 21.16 -1.86
N HIS A 117 14.63 20.31 -2.89
CA HIS A 117 15.06 20.78 -4.21
C HIS A 117 14.03 21.68 -4.89
N ALA A 118 12.73 21.45 -4.68
CA ALA A 118 11.69 22.35 -5.18
C ALA A 118 11.85 23.76 -4.58
N GLN A 119 12.12 23.86 -3.28
CA GLN A 119 12.39 25.15 -2.62
C GLN A 119 13.67 25.82 -3.15
N VAL A 120 14.74 25.06 -3.36
CA VAL A 120 15.98 25.61 -3.94
C VAL A 120 15.76 26.05 -5.38
N PHE A 121 14.95 25.35 -6.15
CA PHE A 121 14.63 25.74 -7.52
C PHE A 121 13.83 27.04 -7.56
N ASP A 122 12.89 27.22 -6.64
CA ASP A 122 12.16 28.49 -6.48
C ASP A 122 13.11 29.64 -6.04
N GLU A 123 14.11 29.37 -5.20
CA GLU A 123 15.16 30.34 -4.85
C GLU A 123 16.06 30.67 -6.06
N ILE A 124 16.40 29.70 -6.90
CA ILE A 124 17.11 29.95 -8.16
C ILE A 124 16.26 30.83 -9.09
N ILE A 125 14.95 30.57 -9.20
CA ILE A 125 14.03 31.41 -9.96
C ILE A 125 14.06 32.85 -9.42
N ARG A 126 14.03 33.04 -8.09
CA ARG A 126 14.16 34.37 -7.46
C ARG A 126 15.44 35.07 -7.90
N GLN A 127 16.60 34.43 -7.71
CA GLN A 127 17.91 34.98 -8.04
C GLN A 127 18.05 35.32 -9.52
N VAL A 128 17.59 34.42 -10.38
CA VAL A 128 17.64 34.59 -11.83
C VAL A 128 16.70 35.69 -12.30
N THR A 129 15.50 35.78 -11.71
CA THR A 129 14.52 36.84 -12.02
C THR A 129 15.09 38.20 -11.66
N LEU A 130 15.75 38.34 -10.50
CA LEU A 130 16.42 39.57 -10.07
C LEU A 130 17.59 39.99 -10.99
N ALA A 131 18.18 39.05 -11.73
CA ALA A 131 19.20 39.37 -12.73
C ALA A 131 18.61 39.67 -14.11
N CYS A 132 17.63 38.87 -14.55
CA CYS A 132 16.96 38.96 -15.85
C CYS A 132 15.57 38.30 -15.74
N PRO A 133 14.48 39.08 -15.75
CA PRO A 133 13.13 38.59 -15.49
C PRO A 133 12.64 37.64 -16.58
N GLU A 134 13.05 37.82 -17.84
CA GLU A 134 12.68 36.96 -18.97
C GLU A 134 13.22 35.53 -18.78
N ARG A 135 14.45 35.41 -18.26
CA ARG A 135 15.07 34.12 -17.94
C ARG A 135 14.38 33.48 -16.73
N GLY A 136 13.99 34.29 -15.74
CA GLY A 136 13.18 33.84 -14.61
C GLY A 136 11.83 33.26 -15.05
N LEU A 137 11.13 33.94 -15.95
CA LEU A 137 9.86 33.48 -16.53
C LEU A 137 10.03 32.15 -17.28
N LEU A 138 11.12 31.99 -18.03
CA LEU A 138 11.39 30.73 -18.73
C LEU A 138 11.60 29.57 -17.74
N LEU A 139 12.38 29.79 -16.68
CA LEU A 139 12.57 28.78 -15.63
C LEU A 139 11.25 28.43 -14.91
N LEU A 140 10.39 29.42 -14.66
CA LEU A 140 9.05 29.21 -14.10
C LEU A 140 8.22 28.26 -14.98
N ARG A 141 8.19 28.50 -16.30
CA ARG A 141 7.47 27.63 -17.25
C ARG A 141 8.03 26.21 -17.27
N ILE A 142 9.35 26.07 -17.26
CA ILE A 142 10.01 24.75 -17.20
C ILE A 142 9.64 24.03 -15.90
N ARG A 143 9.62 24.74 -14.76
CA ARG A 143 9.19 24.18 -13.48
C ARG A 143 7.79 23.58 -13.55
N ASP A 144 6.86 24.36 -14.10
CA ASP A 144 5.44 24.01 -14.10
C ASP A 144 5.18 22.84 -15.06
N GLU A 145 5.88 22.80 -16.21
CA GLU A 145 5.87 21.65 -17.13
C GLU A 145 6.42 20.38 -16.46
N ILE A 146 7.53 20.48 -15.73
CA ILE A 146 8.12 19.34 -14.99
C ILE A 146 7.16 18.84 -13.91
N ARG A 147 6.51 19.75 -13.16
CA ARG A 147 5.51 19.37 -12.16
C ARG A 147 4.31 18.66 -12.79
N MET A 148 3.78 19.20 -13.88
CA MET A 148 2.64 18.62 -14.59
C MET A 148 2.97 17.24 -15.18
N THR A 149 4.18 17.05 -15.73
CA THR A 149 4.63 15.74 -16.23
C THR A 149 4.83 14.73 -15.10
N ILE A 150 5.39 15.12 -13.95
CA ILE A 150 5.51 14.24 -12.78
C ILE A 150 4.12 13.81 -12.28
N GLU A 151 3.18 14.74 -12.16
CA GLU A 151 1.80 14.45 -11.75
C GLU A 151 1.11 13.46 -12.72
N ALA A 152 1.30 13.64 -14.02
CA ALA A 152 0.78 12.71 -15.03
C ALA A 152 1.37 11.29 -14.86
N TYR A 153 2.68 11.18 -14.63
CA TYR A 153 3.32 9.88 -14.36
C TYR A 153 2.83 9.24 -13.06
N GLN A 154 2.63 10.02 -11.99
CA GLN A 154 2.06 9.54 -10.73
C GLN A 154 0.63 9.01 -10.94
N ALA A 155 -0.20 9.72 -11.70
CA ALA A 155 -1.56 9.28 -12.01
C ALA A 155 -1.59 7.97 -12.81
N LEU A 156 -0.71 7.83 -13.81
CA LEU A 156 -0.56 6.58 -14.58
C LEU A 156 -0.08 5.43 -13.70
N TYR A 157 0.92 5.67 -12.85
CA TYR A 157 1.40 4.68 -11.89
C TYR A 157 0.29 4.21 -10.95
N ASN A 158 -0.45 5.13 -10.33
CA ASN A 158 -1.55 4.80 -9.43
C ASN A 158 -2.67 4.02 -10.15
N THR A 159 -2.96 4.37 -11.41
CA THR A 159 -3.93 3.65 -12.24
C THR A 159 -3.48 2.22 -12.53
N SER A 160 -2.23 2.03 -12.93
CA SER A 160 -1.65 0.71 -13.20
C SER A 160 -1.59 -0.18 -11.96
N LEU A 161 -1.21 0.37 -10.80
CA LEU A 161 -1.20 -0.33 -9.53
C LEU A 161 -2.63 -0.77 -9.15
N SER A 162 -3.60 0.14 -9.27
CA SER A 162 -5.01 -0.14 -9.00
C SER A 162 -5.60 -1.20 -9.94
N PHE A 163 -5.16 -1.23 -11.20
CA PHE A 163 -5.52 -2.30 -12.13
C PHE A 163 -4.97 -3.65 -11.67
N GLY A 164 -3.70 -3.70 -11.27
CA GLY A 164 -3.06 -4.92 -10.73
C GLY A 164 -3.81 -5.46 -9.52
N ILE A 165 -4.10 -4.61 -8.53
CA ILE A 165 -4.84 -4.99 -7.32
C ILE A 165 -6.24 -5.51 -7.65
N ARG A 166 -6.97 -4.86 -8.57
CA ARG A 166 -8.28 -5.37 -8.99
C ARG A 166 -8.19 -6.75 -9.63
N LYS A 167 -7.16 -7.00 -10.44
CA LYS A 167 -6.96 -8.30 -11.08
C LYS A 167 -6.60 -9.40 -10.09
N THR A 168 -5.82 -9.09 -9.04
CA THR A 168 -5.55 -10.08 -7.98
C THR A 168 -6.81 -10.42 -7.21
N VAL A 169 -7.61 -9.41 -6.84
CA VAL A 169 -8.90 -9.62 -6.14
C VAL A 169 -9.87 -10.44 -7.01
N MET A 170 -9.98 -10.11 -8.31
CA MET A 170 -10.83 -10.89 -9.24
C MET A 170 -10.36 -12.34 -9.41
N ALA A 171 -9.07 -12.63 -9.25
CA ALA A 171 -8.55 -13.99 -9.34
C ALA A 171 -8.83 -14.80 -8.07
N GLU A 172 -8.90 -14.14 -6.91
CA GLU A 172 -9.26 -14.76 -5.62
C GLU A 172 -10.78 -14.93 -5.46
N GLU A 173 -11.57 -14.12 -6.16
CA GLU A 173 -13.03 -14.20 -6.13
C GLU A 173 -13.53 -15.58 -6.58
N GLY A 174 -14.32 -16.24 -5.71
CA GLY A 174 -14.88 -17.56 -5.98
C GLY A 174 -13.96 -18.73 -5.69
N MET A 175 -12.66 -18.51 -5.42
CA MET A 175 -11.73 -19.58 -5.02
C MET A 175 -12.21 -20.27 -3.74
N GLN A 176 -12.63 -19.49 -2.73
CA GLN A 176 -13.15 -20.03 -1.47
C GLN A 176 -14.34 -20.97 -1.69
N GLN A 177 -15.29 -20.59 -2.56
CA GLN A 177 -16.47 -21.42 -2.84
C GLN A 177 -16.09 -22.75 -3.49
N ILE A 178 -15.05 -22.75 -4.34
CA ILE A 178 -14.52 -23.96 -4.96
C ILE A 178 -13.81 -24.82 -3.92
N GLU A 179 -13.01 -24.22 -3.03
CA GLU A 179 -12.34 -24.92 -1.93
C GLU A 179 -13.33 -25.57 -0.97
N ASP A 180 -14.42 -24.88 -0.62
CA ASP A 180 -15.48 -25.40 0.24
C ASP A 180 -16.18 -26.60 -0.41
N LYS A 181 -16.53 -26.49 -1.69
CA LYS A 181 -17.12 -27.60 -2.47
C LYS A 181 -16.16 -28.79 -2.60
N LEU A 182 -14.87 -28.51 -2.78
CA LEU A 182 -13.85 -29.55 -2.86
C LEU A 182 -13.69 -30.28 -1.52
N ALA A 183 -13.78 -29.55 -0.40
CA ALA A 183 -13.77 -30.14 0.94
C ALA A 183 -15.01 -31.01 1.20
N SER A 184 -16.20 -30.53 0.82
CA SER A 184 -17.44 -31.31 0.97
C SER A 184 -17.43 -32.58 0.12
N LEU A 185 -17.03 -32.50 -1.15
CA LEU A 185 -16.93 -33.65 -2.05
C LEU A 185 -15.86 -34.66 -1.59
N LYS A 186 -14.73 -34.19 -1.04
CA LYS A 186 -13.71 -35.08 -0.45
C LYS A 186 -14.26 -35.85 0.75
N LYS A 187 -15.04 -35.18 1.61
CA LYS A 187 -15.69 -35.82 2.76
C LYS A 187 -16.70 -36.88 2.32
N GLU A 188 -17.57 -36.53 1.38
CA GLU A 188 -18.56 -37.47 0.83
C GLU A 188 -17.88 -38.68 0.16
N ASN A 189 -16.81 -38.47 -0.62
CA ASN A 189 -16.08 -39.57 -1.25
C ASN A 189 -15.47 -40.52 -0.20
N LYS A 190 -14.98 -39.97 0.93
CA LYS A 190 -14.44 -40.77 2.03
C LYS A 190 -15.54 -41.61 2.68
N GLU A 191 -16.69 -41.01 2.99
CA GLU A 191 -17.85 -41.70 3.58
C GLU A 191 -18.38 -42.81 2.64
N LEU A 192 -18.47 -42.52 1.34
CA LEU A 192 -18.87 -43.50 0.33
C LEU A 192 -17.88 -44.67 0.21
N ARG A 193 -16.57 -44.41 0.34
CA ARG A 193 -15.56 -45.47 0.35
C ARG A 193 -15.65 -46.34 1.60
N GLU A 194 -15.89 -45.74 2.76
CA GLU A 194 -16.06 -46.46 4.03
C GLU A 194 -17.30 -47.35 3.98
N THR A 195 -18.43 -46.83 3.49
CA THR A 195 -19.67 -47.62 3.32
C THR A 195 -19.49 -48.74 2.30
N LEU A 196 -18.84 -48.50 1.16
CA LEU A 196 -18.48 -49.58 0.22
C LEU A 196 -17.64 -50.67 0.88
N LEU A 197 -16.67 -50.28 1.70
CA LEU A 197 -15.81 -51.24 2.40
C LEU A 197 -16.59 -52.07 3.43
N GLN A 198 -17.54 -51.45 4.15
CA GLN A 198 -18.45 -52.15 5.06
C GLN A 198 -19.35 -53.14 4.32
N TRP A 199 -19.99 -52.71 3.23
CA TRP A 199 -20.89 -53.56 2.44
C TRP A 199 -20.15 -54.72 1.75
N THR A 200 -18.96 -54.47 1.21
CA THR A 200 -18.13 -55.52 0.62
C THR A 200 -17.65 -56.54 1.66
N HIS A 201 -17.34 -56.10 2.88
CA HIS A 201 -17.05 -57.01 3.99
C HIS A 201 -18.29 -57.85 4.36
N TYR A 202 -19.44 -57.21 4.51
CA TYR A 202 -20.71 -57.89 4.83
C TYR A 202 -21.09 -58.93 3.75
N TYR A 203 -20.96 -58.57 2.48
CA TYR A 203 -21.17 -59.48 1.35
C TYR A 203 -20.25 -60.71 1.43
N LYS A 204 -18.94 -60.52 1.67
CA LYS A 204 -17.98 -61.63 1.82
C LYS A 204 -18.33 -62.57 2.97
N VAL A 205 -18.79 -62.03 4.11
CA VAL A 205 -19.20 -62.84 5.26
C VAL A 205 -20.42 -63.70 4.91
N LEU A 206 -21.43 -63.11 4.25
CA LEU A 206 -22.62 -63.82 3.79
C LEU A 206 -22.29 -64.90 2.76
N GLU A 207 -21.45 -64.58 1.77
CA GLU A 207 -21.00 -65.50 0.73
C GLU A 207 -20.28 -66.71 1.35
N ASN A 208 -19.35 -66.47 2.28
CA ASN A 208 -18.67 -67.54 3.01
C ASN A 208 -19.65 -68.38 3.83
N ARG A 209 -20.60 -67.76 4.53
CA ARG A 209 -21.62 -68.47 5.32
C ARG A 209 -22.47 -69.36 4.44
N TYR A 210 -22.98 -68.84 3.32
CA TYR A 210 -23.77 -69.60 2.35
C TYR A 210 -22.95 -70.76 1.76
N ALA A 211 -21.68 -70.52 1.39
CA ALA A 211 -20.80 -71.56 0.90
C ALA A 211 -20.53 -72.66 1.94
N THR A 212 -20.38 -72.31 3.22
CA THR A 212 -20.24 -73.30 4.30
C THR A 212 -21.51 -74.10 4.53
N GLU A 213 -22.69 -73.46 4.52
CA GLU A 213 -23.98 -74.15 4.67
C GLU A 213 -24.22 -75.12 3.50
N GLN A 214 -23.90 -74.71 2.27
CA GLN A 214 -24.00 -75.58 1.09
C GLN A 214 -23.02 -76.76 1.14
N LYS A 215 -21.77 -76.53 1.56
CA LYS A 215 -20.80 -77.61 1.79
C LYS A 215 -21.27 -78.59 2.87
N ASN A 216 -21.83 -78.08 3.97
CA ASN A 216 -22.34 -78.92 5.04
C ASN A 216 -23.57 -79.74 4.60
N ARG A 217 -24.50 -79.14 3.84
CA ARG A 217 -25.65 -79.86 3.26
C ARG A 217 -25.20 -80.97 2.32
N THR A 218 -24.32 -80.66 1.36
CA THR A 218 -23.81 -81.66 0.42
C THR A 218 -23.00 -82.75 1.12
N MET A 219 -22.24 -82.43 2.17
CA MET A 219 -21.56 -83.43 3.00
C MET A 219 -22.54 -84.32 3.77
N GLN A 220 -23.62 -83.76 4.34
CA GLN A 220 -24.66 -84.53 5.01
C GLN A 220 -25.41 -85.45 4.02
N GLU A 221 -25.82 -84.92 2.87
CA GLU A 221 -26.47 -85.69 1.80
C GLU A 221 -25.56 -86.84 1.36
N ASN A 222 -24.27 -86.56 1.11
CA ASN A 222 -23.29 -87.60 0.76
C ASN A 222 -23.13 -88.63 1.88
N ASN A 223 -23.01 -88.22 3.15
CA ASN A 223 -22.88 -89.14 4.28
C ASN A 223 -24.11 -90.05 4.44
N VAL A 224 -25.32 -89.53 4.20
CA VAL A 224 -26.55 -90.34 4.20
C VAL A 224 -26.55 -91.32 3.04
N VAL A 225 -26.19 -90.87 1.83
CA VAL A 225 -26.09 -91.74 0.65
C VAL A 225 -25.06 -92.84 0.87
N THR A 226 -23.89 -92.54 1.43
CA THR A 226 -22.85 -93.55 1.72
C THR A 226 -23.33 -94.55 2.77
N LEU A 227 -23.98 -94.10 3.85
CA LEU A 227 -24.53 -95.01 4.87
C LEU A 227 -25.58 -95.96 4.27
N LEU A 228 -26.47 -95.45 3.42
CA LEU A 228 -27.49 -96.26 2.75
C LEU A 228 -26.87 -97.25 1.76
N GLN A 229 -25.80 -96.85 1.06
CA GLN A 229 -25.04 -97.74 0.19
C GLN A 229 -24.37 -98.87 0.99
N ASP A 230 -23.76 -98.56 2.15
CA ASP A 230 -23.17 -99.54 3.04
C ASP A 230 -24.24 -100.50 3.61
N GLN A 231 -25.39 -99.99 4.02
CA GLN A 231 -26.52 -100.82 4.47
C GLN A 231 -27.02 -101.75 3.36
N LEU A 232 -27.18 -101.24 2.13
CA LEU A 232 -27.54 -102.07 0.98
C LEU A 232 -26.48 -103.15 0.71
N HIS A 233 -25.20 -102.83 0.88
CA HIS A 233 -24.12 -103.80 0.75
C HIS A 233 -24.18 -104.88 1.84
N HIS A 234 -24.43 -104.50 3.10
CA HIS A 234 -24.66 -105.44 4.20
C HIS A 234 -25.87 -106.34 3.97
N PHE A 235 -27.00 -105.81 3.48
CA PHE A 235 -28.17 -106.62 3.16
C PHE A 235 -27.92 -107.60 2.00
N LYS A 236 -27.19 -107.19 0.96
CA LYS A 236 -26.80 -108.09 -0.13
C LYS A 236 -25.92 -109.24 0.36
N THR A 237 -24.90 -108.93 1.15
CA THR A 237 -24.01 -109.95 1.73
C THR A 237 -24.73 -110.88 2.71
N PHE A 238 -25.71 -110.40 3.49
CA PHE A 238 -26.58 -111.25 4.31
C PHE A 238 -27.52 -112.15 3.49
N GLY A 239 -28.09 -111.63 2.40
CA GLY A 239 -28.92 -112.44 1.49
C GLY A 239 -28.12 -113.57 0.85
N GLU A 240 -26.92 -113.27 0.38
CA GLU A 240 -25.98 -114.25 -0.18
C GLU A 240 -25.56 -115.33 0.84
N LEU A 241 -25.51 -115.01 2.14
CA LEU A 241 -25.27 -115.97 3.22
C LEU A 241 -26.48 -116.86 3.55
N ASN A 242 -27.70 -116.36 3.36
CA ASN A 242 -28.94 -117.08 3.66
C ASN A 242 -29.36 -118.02 2.50
N ASP A 243 -28.92 -117.73 1.27
CA ASP A 243 -29.07 -118.61 0.10
C ASP A 243 -28.07 -119.79 0.10
N LEU A 244 -27.16 -119.86 1.09
CA LEU A 244 -26.14 -120.91 1.27
C LEU A 244 -26.47 -121.94 2.38
N GLN A 245 -27.71 -121.95 2.89
CA GLN A 245 -28.22 -122.90 3.89
C GLN A 245 -29.33 -123.79 3.32
#